data_AF-A0A370EDP4-F1
#
_entry.id   AF-A0A370EDP4-F1
#
_cell.length_a   1.000
_cell.length_b   1.000
_cell.length_c   1.000
_cell.angle_alpha   90.00
_cell.angle_beta   90.00
_cell.angle_gamma   90.00
#
_symmetry.space_group_name_H-M   'P 1'
#
loop_
_entity.id
_entity.type
_entity.pdbx_description
1 polymer ?
#
loop_
_entity_poly.entity_id
_entity_poly.type
_entity_poly.pdbx_seq_one_letter_code
_entity_poly.pdbx_strand_id
1 'polypeptide(L)'
;MEDFDKIAYDKAKRKVKEIKGFYINLTCYCIVIPILVYINLRFSPQFQWFWFSLAGWGVGVLFHGMGAFDCYPFLGKGWEERKLKQLMDEMERRDKERDKYE
;
A
#
# COMPACT_ATOMS: atom_id res chain seq x y z
N MET A 1 20.75 20.44 3.68
CA MET A 1 20.35 19.76 4.93
C MET A 1 18.83 19.75 5.06
N GLU A 2 18.18 20.93 5.02
CA GLU A 2 16.71 21.06 5.15
C GLU A 2 15.90 20.20 4.16
N ASP A 3 16.33 20.12 2.90
CA ASP A 3 15.59 19.37 1.87
C ASP A 3 15.63 17.85 2.10
N PHE A 4 16.72 17.35 2.69
CA PHE A 4 16.86 15.93 3.04
C PHE A 4 15.93 15.53 4.20
N ASP A 5 15.87 16.38 5.23
CA ASP A 5 15.00 16.17 6.39
C ASP A 5 13.52 16.18 5.99
N LYS A 6 13.15 17.06 5.04
CA LYS A 6 11.79 17.14 4.49
C LYS A 6 11.41 15.87 3.73
N ILE A 7 12.30 15.35 2.88
CA ILE A 7 12.07 14.10 2.13
C ILE A 7 11.92 12.91 3.08
N ALA A 8 12.80 12.80 4.09
CA ALA A 8 12.72 11.73 5.09
C ALA A 8 11.42 11.81 5.90
N TYR A 9 11.01 13.02 6.29
CA TYR A 9 9.76 13.26 7.02
C TYR A 9 8.52 12.90 6.18
N ASP A 10 8.46 13.34 4.93
CA ASP A 10 7.33 13.05 4.04
C ASP A 10 7.22 11.56 3.72
N LYS A 11 8.37 10.86 3.58
CA LYS A 11 8.41 9.39 3.42
C LYS A 11 7.84 8.68 4.65
N ALA A 12 8.29 9.06 5.85
CA ALA A 12 7.78 8.49 7.10
C ALA A 12 6.28 8.74 7.27
N LYS A 13 5.81 9.96 6.96
CA LYS A 13 4.40 10.33 7.01
C LYS A 13 3.55 9.53 6.02
N ARG A 14 4.04 9.31 4.80
CA ARG A 14 3.36 8.50 3.78
C ARG A 14 3.21 7.06 4.24
N LYS A 15 4.28 6.46 4.78
CA LYS A 15 4.25 5.09 5.33
C LYS A 15 3.23 4.92 6.44
N VAL A 16 3.21 5.84 7.40
CA VAL A 16 2.21 5.81 8.49
C VAL A 16 0.79 5.91 7.94
N LYS A 17 0.55 6.76 6.92
CA LYS A 17 -0.76 6.90 6.29
C LYS A 17 -1.20 5.62 5.57
N GLU A 18 -0.30 4.98 4.83
CA GLU A 18 -0.55 3.72 4.11
C GLU A 18 -0.86 2.58 5.08
N ILE A 19 -0.05 2.43 6.13
CA ILE A 19 -0.26 1.44 7.19
C ILE A 19 -1.61 1.64 7.87
N LYS A 20 -1.95 2.89 8.25
CA LYS A 20 -3.24 3.21 8.87
C LYS A 20 -4.40 2.88 7.93
N GLY A 21 -4.30 3.22 6.65
CA GLY A 21 -5.31 2.91 5.64
C GLY A 21 -5.51 1.41 5.44
N PHE A 22 -4.43 0.63 5.47
CA PHE A 22 -4.49 -0.82 5.42
C PHE A 22 -5.20 -1.41 6.64
N TYR A 23 -4.84 -1.00 7.87
CA TYR A 23 -5.48 -1.51 9.08
C TYR A 23 -6.98 -1.21 9.12
N ILE A 24 -7.42 -0.05 8.65
CA ILE A 24 -8.84 0.27 8.55
C ILE A 24 -9.55 -0.69 7.59
N ASN A 25 -9.00 -0.88 6.38
CA ASN A 25 -9.58 -1.80 5.39
C ASN A 25 -9.59 -3.25 5.88
N LEU A 26 -8.50 -3.70 6.50
CA LEU A 26 -8.40 -5.05 7.08
C LEU A 26 -9.41 -5.24 8.21
N THR A 27 -9.56 -4.27 9.10
CA THR A 27 -10.53 -4.34 10.20
C THR A 27 -11.96 -4.39 9.65
N CYS A 28 -12.30 -3.54 8.68
CA CYS A 28 -13.59 -3.59 8.00
C CYS A 28 -13.80 -4.95 7.34
N TYR A 29 -12.80 -5.51 6.66
CA TYR A 29 -12.88 -6.83 6.04
C TYR A 29 -13.13 -7.94 7.08
N CYS A 30 -12.40 -7.94 8.20
CA CYS A 30 -12.57 -8.91 9.28
C CYS A 30 -13.94 -8.83 9.96
N ILE A 31 -14.61 -7.67 9.95
CA ILE A 31 -15.96 -7.52 10.53
C ILE A 31 -17.05 -7.85 9.50
N VAL A 32 -16.92 -7.33 8.27
CA VAL A 32 -17.94 -7.47 7.22
C VAL A 32 -18.04 -8.91 6.73
N ILE A 33 -16.92 -9.60 6.54
CA ILE A 33 -16.92 -10.97 6.02
C ILE A 33 -17.71 -11.95 6.91
N PRO A 34 -17.49 -12.03 8.25
CA PRO A 34 -18.30 -12.89 9.12
C PRO A 34 -19.79 -12.55 9.10
N ILE A 35 -20.14 -11.26 9.02
CA ILE A 35 -21.53 -10.82 8.92
C ILE A 35 -22.15 -11.33 7.61
N LEU A 36 -21.45 -11.21 6.49
CA LEU A 36 -21.90 -11.71 5.19
C LEU A 36 -22.03 -13.23 5.17
N VAL A 37 -21.06 -13.94 5.76
CA VAL A 37 -21.12 -15.41 5.91
C VAL A 37 -22.33 -15.81 6.74
N TYR A 38 -22.58 -15.14 7.86
CA TYR A 38 -23.74 -15.41 8.71
C TYR A 38 -25.06 -15.19 7.96
N ILE A 39 -25.21 -14.06 7.26
CA ILE A 39 -26.40 -13.76 6.46
C ILE A 39 -26.59 -14.80 5.35
N ASN A 40 -25.52 -15.17 4.65
CA ASN A 40 -25.59 -16.15 3.57
C ASN A 40 -26.06 -17.52 4.08
N LEU A 41 -25.44 -18.02 5.15
CA LEU A 41 -25.81 -19.30 5.76
C LEU A 41 -27.24 -19.28 6.32
N ARG A 42 -27.72 -18.14 6.80
CA ARG A 42 -29.05 -18.01 7.40
C ARG A 42 -30.19 -17.89 6.39
N PHE A 43 -29.97 -17.17 5.29
CA PHE A 43 -31.02 -16.82 4.32
C PHE A 43 -30.92 -17.60 2.99
N SER A 44 -29.72 -18.01 2.58
CA SER A 44 -29.53 -18.70 1.30
C SER A 44 -28.42 -19.77 1.40
N PRO A 45 -28.62 -20.82 2.22
CA PRO A 45 -27.60 -21.86 2.42
C PRO A 45 -27.27 -22.65 1.13
N GLN A 46 -28.17 -22.61 0.16
CA GLN A 46 -28.04 -23.29 -1.14
C GLN A 46 -27.06 -22.57 -2.09
N PHE A 47 -26.81 -21.26 -1.90
CA PHE A 47 -25.95 -20.47 -2.78
C PHE A 47 -25.01 -19.56 -2.00
N GLN A 48 -23.73 -19.94 -1.97
CA GLN A 48 -22.68 -19.35 -1.14
C GLN A 48 -22.02 -18.14 -1.82
N TRP A 49 -22.80 -17.10 -2.10
CA TRP A 49 -22.31 -15.90 -2.78
C TRP A 49 -21.24 -15.13 -1.99
N PHE A 50 -21.10 -15.40 -0.68
CA PHE A 50 -20.06 -14.77 0.15
C PHE A 50 -18.65 -15.01 -0.39
N TRP A 51 -18.41 -16.09 -1.15
CA TRP A 51 -17.11 -16.35 -1.79
C TRP A 51 -16.69 -15.26 -2.77
N PHE A 52 -17.64 -14.65 -3.49
CA PHE A 52 -17.34 -13.54 -4.40
C PHE A 52 -16.92 -12.29 -3.64
N SER A 53 -17.60 -11.99 -2.52
CA SER A 53 -17.21 -10.89 -1.65
C SER A 53 -15.86 -11.16 -0.97
N LEU A 54 -15.64 -12.38 -0.48
CA LEU A 54 -14.38 -12.80 0.13
C LEU A 54 -13.21 -12.68 -0.86
N ALA A 55 -13.33 -13.26 -2.04
CA ALA A 55 -12.28 -13.23 -3.05
C ALA A 55 -12.09 -11.81 -3.63
N GLY A 56 -13.17 -11.13 -4.00
CA GLY A 56 -13.11 -9.81 -4.63
C GLY A 56 -12.53 -8.74 -3.70
N TRP A 57 -13.07 -8.60 -2.48
CA TRP A 57 -12.53 -7.66 -1.51
C TRP A 57 -11.20 -8.13 -0.90
N GLY A 58 -11.02 -9.44 -0.70
CA GLY A 58 -9.79 -9.99 -0.14
C GLY A 58 -8.56 -9.67 -0.99
N VAL A 59 -8.71 -9.69 -2.31
CA VAL A 59 -7.65 -9.27 -3.24
C VAL A 59 -7.28 -7.79 -3.04
N GLY A 60 -8.27 -6.90 -2.90
CA GLY A 60 -8.04 -5.47 -2.64
C GLY A 60 -7.31 -5.21 -1.31
N VAL A 61 -7.68 -5.94 -0.25
CA VAL A 61 -7.01 -5.86 1.05
C VAL A 61 -5.57 -6.38 0.95
N LEU A 62 -5.33 -7.48 0.23
CA LEU A 62 -3.98 -8.00 -0.02
C LEU A 62 -3.12 -6.99 -0.78
N PHE A 63 -3.65 -6.34 -1.83
CA PHE A 63 -2.92 -5.29 -2.55
C PHE A 63 -2.59 -4.08 -1.67
N HIS A 64 -3.52 -3.64 -0.83
CA HIS A 64 -3.24 -2.58 0.16
C HIS A 64 -2.17 -3.00 1.18
N GLY A 65 -2.18 -4.27 1.61
CA GLY A 65 -1.18 -4.81 2.54
C GLY A 65 0.21 -4.88 1.92
N MET A 66 0.30 -5.30 0.66
CA MET A 66 1.58 -5.33 -0.07
C MET A 66 2.21 -3.94 -0.16
N GLY A 67 1.41 -2.90 -0.43
CA GLY A 67 1.90 -1.50 -0.43
C GLY A 67 2.26 -0.98 0.97
N ALA A 68 1.44 -1.27 1.97
CA ALA A 68 1.64 -0.76 3.33
C ALA A 68 2.88 -1.36 4.04
N PHE A 69 3.21 -2.62 3.77
CA PHE A 69 4.34 -3.31 4.42
C PHE A 69 5.60 -3.40 3.56
N ASP A 70 5.62 -2.76 2.38
CA ASP A 70 6.69 -2.91 1.38
C ASP A 70 7.01 -4.37 1.05
N CYS A 71 6.02 -5.24 1.27
CA CYS A 71 6.14 -6.66 1.06
C CYS A 71 5.67 -6.94 -0.35
N TYR A 72 6.46 -6.50 -1.32
CA TYR A 72 6.34 -6.98 -2.69
C TYR A 72 7.05 -8.34 -2.74
N PRO A 73 6.32 -9.47 -2.84
CA PRO A 73 6.92 -10.81 -2.81
C PRO A 73 8.01 -11.01 -3.88
N PHE A 74 7.99 -10.19 -4.94
CA PHE A 74 8.96 -10.24 -6.03
C PHE A 74 10.07 -9.18 -5.98
N LEU A 75 9.92 -8.06 -5.26
CA LEU A 75 10.86 -6.93 -5.36
C LEU A 75 11.90 -6.88 -4.23
N GLY A 76 11.72 -7.69 -3.16
CA GLY A 76 12.69 -7.83 -2.08
C GLY A 76 12.77 -6.61 -1.16
N LYS A 77 13.20 -6.83 0.09
CA LYS A 77 13.32 -5.76 1.10
C LYS A 77 14.27 -4.66 0.60
N GLY A 78 13.85 -3.40 0.75
CA GLY A 78 14.64 -2.22 0.40
C GLY A 78 14.65 -1.81 -1.09
N TRP A 79 13.81 -2.40 -1.95
CA TRP A 79 13.68 -1.93 -3.33
C TRP A 79 13.18 -0.49 -3.41
N GLU A 80 12.17 -0.12 -2.60
CA GLU A 80 11.62 1.23 -2.58
C GLU A 80 12.69 2.27 -2.19
N GLU A 81 13.55 1.93 -1.23
CA GLU A 81 14.64 2.79 -0.79
C GLU A 81 15.74 2.96 -1.85
N ARG A 82 16.09 1.88 -2.55
CA ARG A 82 17.01 1.95 -3.70
C ARG A 82 16.43 2.80 -4.82
N LYS A 83 15.13 2.64 -5.12
CA LYS A 83 14.49 3.37 -6.21
C LYS A 83 14.33 4.85 -5.90
N LEU A 84 14.01 5.18 -4.66
CA LEU A 84 13.96 6.57 -4.19
C LEU A 84 15.33 7.24 -4.31
N LYS A 85 16.40 6.56 -3.86
CA LYS A 85 17.76 7.07 -4.00
C LYS A 85 18.14 7.32 -5.46
N GLN A 86 17.84 6.38 -6.35
CA GLN A 86 18.06 6.57 -7.80
C GLN A 86 17.35 7.80 -8.36
N LEU A 87 16.08 8.01 -7.99
CA LEU A 87 15.31 9.17 -8.44
C LEU A 87 15.89 10.48 -7.93
N MET A 88 16.34 10.53 -6.68
CA MET A 88 17.00 11.71 -6.10
C MET A 88 18.32 12.03 -6.83
N ASP A 89 19.18 11.03 -7.02
CA ASP A 89 20.46 11.19 -7.74
C ASP A 89 20.24 11.64 -9.20
N GLU A 90 19.13 11.22 -9.81
CA GLU A 90 18.75 11.60 -11.17
C GLU A 90 18.19 13.03 -11.25
N MET A 91 17.42 13.47 -10.25
CA MET A 91 16.99 14.87 -10.13
C MET A 91 18.18 15.80 -9.88
N GLU A 92 19.10 15.44 -8.97
CA GLU A 92 20.29 16.25 -8.66
C GLU A 92 21.20 16.41 -9.90
N ARG A 93 21.41 15.33 -10.67
CA ARG A 93 22.15 15.43 -11.95
C ARG A 93 21.47 16.37 -12.94
N ARG A 94 20.14 16.26 -13.07
CA ARG A 94 19.38 17.05 -14.04
C ARG A 94 19.39 18.54 -13.70
N ASP A 95 19.37 18.89 -12.40
CA ASP A 95 19.52 20.27 -11.97
C ASP A 95 20.93 20.81 -12.23
N LYS A 96 21.99 20.03 -11.95
CA LYS A 96 23.37 20.42 -12.30
C LYS A 96 23.58 20.60 -13.80
N GLU A 97 22.91 19.79 -14.62
CA GLU A 97 22.94 19.96 -16.08
C GLU A 97 22.22 21.24 -16.50
N ARG A 98 21.07 21.56 -15.91
CA ARG A 98 20.33 22.80 -16.19
C ARG A 98 21.17 24.05 -15.88
N ASP A 99 21.77 24.10 -14.69
CA ASP A 99 22.62 25.21 -14.24
C ASP A 99 23.89 25.40 -15.09
N LYS A 100 24.30 24.37 -15.84
CA LYS A 100 25.46 24.44 -16.74
C LYS A 100 25.15 25.15 -18.07
N TYR A 101 23.87 25.19 -18.47
CA TYR A 101 23.41 25.75 -19.74
C TYR A 101 22.64 27.08 -19.57
N GLU A 102 22.34 27.49 -18.33
CA GLU A 102 21.88 28.84 -17.97
C GLU A 102 23.06 29.77 -17.68
#